data_AF-A0A936E6W9-F1
#
_entry.id   AF-A0A936E6W9-F1
#
_cell.length_a   1.000
_cell.length_b   1.000
_cell.length_c   1.000
_cell.angle_alpha   90.00
_cell.angle_beta   90.00
_cell.angle_gamma   90.00
#
_symmetry.space_group_name_H-M   'P 1'
#
loop_
_entity.id
_entity.type
_entity.pdbx_description
1 polymer ?
#
loop_
_entity_poly.entity_id
_entity_poly.type
_entity_poly.pdbx_seq_one_letter_code
_entity_poly.pdbx_strand_id
1 'polypeptide(L)' 'MKPTFGGHETFPFRYGWLKRGMDATTKTPNIFSQDHALVELGVGKNMVRSIRHWCLAMNLMEETQESRSI' A
#
# COMPACT_ATOMS: atom_id res chain seq x y z
N MET A 1 1.64 15.17 -4.60
CA MET A 1 2.18 14.20 -3.63
C MET A 1 2.61 14.94 -2.37
N LYS A 2 2.02 14.67 -1.21
CA LYS A 2 2.50 15.23 0.06
C LYS A 2 3.75 14.45 0.49
N PRO A 3 4.85 15.09 0.91
CA PRO A 3 6.01 14.37 1.42
C PRO A 3 5.63 13.61 2.69
N THR A 4 5.87 12.29 2.69
CA THR A 4 5.56 11.40 3.82
C THR A 4 6.84 10.80 4.36
N PHE A 5 7.17 11.13 5.61
CA PHE A 5 8.32 10.55 6.32
C PHE A 5 7.89 9.31 7.12
N GLY A 6 8.71 8.25 7.11
CA GLY A 6 8.48 7.04 7.91
C GLY A 6 7.42 6.07 7.36
N GLY A 7 6.77 6.36 6.23
CA GLY A 7 5.74 5.48 5.65
C GLY A 7 6.22 4.09 5.22
N HIS A 8 7.53 3.93 4.99
CA HIS A 8 8.13 2.63 4.68
C HIS A 8 8.42 1.76 5.92
N GLU A 9 8.14 2.24 7.14
CA GLU A 9 8.25 1.46 8.39
C GLU A 9 9.64 0.83 8.57
N THR A 10 10.69 1.59 8.23
CA THR A 10 12.12 1.17 8.18
C THR A 10 12.45 0.03 7.21
N PHE A 11 11.46 -0.56 6.52
CA PHE A 11 11.70 -1.58 5.52
C PHE A 11 12.18 -0.96 4.19
N PRO A 12 13.32 -1.43 3.65
CA PRO A 12 13.73 -1.04 2.31
C PRO A 12 12.79 -1.65 1.28
N PHE A 13 12.84 -1.10 0.06
CA PHE A 13 12.17 -1.69 -1.08
C PHE A 13 12.61 -3.15 -1.30
N ARG A 14 11.66 -4.06 -1.58
CA ARG A 14 11.94 -5.48 -1.85
C ARG A 14 11.39 -5.91 -3.20
N TYR A 15 12.15 -6.78 -3.87
CA TYR A 15 11.73 -7.38 -5.12
C TYR A 15 10.38 -8.11 -4.97
N GLY A 16 9.47 -7.88 -5.92
CA GLY A 16 8.13 -8.46 -5.93
C GLY A 16 7.08 -7.74 -5.09
N TRP A 17 7.43 -6.75 -4.27
CA TRP A 17 6.45 -5.99 -3.49
C TRP A 17 5.50 -5.18 -4.35
N LEU A 18 6.01 -4.49 -5.38
CA LEU A 18 5.16 -3.75 -6.33
C LEU A 18 4.19 -4.66 -7.06
N LYS A 19 4.67 -5.82 -7.52
CA LYS A 19 3.84 -6.80 -8.23
C LYS A 19 2.70 -7.31 -7.33
N ARG A 20 3.02 -7.73 -6.11
CA ARG A 20 2.01 -8.17 -5.14
C ARG A 20 1.03 -7.06 -4.80
N GLY A 21 1.53 -5.85 -4.55
CA GLY A 21 0.69 -4.69 -4.27
C GLY A 21 -0.26 -4.38 -5.42
N MET A 22 0.23 -4.33 -6.65
CA MET A 22 -0.58 -4.09 -7.84
C MET A 22 -1.58 -5.20 -8.12
N ASP A 23 -1.19 -6.47 -8.00
CA ASP A 23 -2.09 -7.60 -8.19
C ASP A 23 -3.23 -7.58 -7.16
N ALA A 24 -2.89 -7.32 -5.90
CA ALA A 24 -3.85 -7.25 -4.81
C ALA A 24 -4.81 -6.06 -5.00
N THR A 25 -4.31 -4.87 -5.36
CA THR A 25 -5.13 -3.70 -5.65
C THR A 25 -6.02 -3.88 -6.87
N THR A 26 -5.52 -4.55 -7.92
CA THR A 26 -6.32 -4.82 -9.14
C THR A 26 -7.53 -5.70 -8.82
N LYS A 27 -7.40 -6.64 -7.88
CA LYS A 27 -8.51 -7.48 -7.41
C LYS A 27 -9.41 -6.75 -6.41
N THR A 28 -8.79 -6.01 -5.47
CA THR A 28 -9.45 -5.34 -4.36
C THR A 28 -8.87 -3.93 -4.22
N PRO A 29 -9.49 -2.89 -4.82
CA PRO A 29 -8.91 -1.53 -4.90
C PRO A 29 -8.54 -0.90 -3.55
N ASN A 30 -9.24 -1.28 -2.48
CA ASN A 30 -9.01 -0.78 -1.12
C ASN A 30 -8.28 -1.80 -0.22
N ILE A 31 -7.57 -2.79 -0.78
CA ILE A 31 -6.95 -3.90 -0.03
C ILE A 31 -6.10 -3.43 1.14
N PHE A 32 -5.33 -2.36 0.97
CA PHE A 32 -4.45 -1.85 2.03
C PHE A 32 -5.17 -1.26 3.25
N SER A 33 -6.48 -1.07 3.17
CA SER A 33 -7.34 -0.65 4.27
C SER A 33 -8.13 -1.81 4.89
N GLN A 34 -8.00 -3.03 4.35
CA GLN A 34 -8.71 -4.21 4.80
C GLN A 34 -7.92 -4.99 5.87
N ASP A 35 -8.63 -5.58 6.83
CA ASP A 35 -8.00 -6.41 7.87
C ASP A 35 -7.33 -7.67 7.31
N HIS A 36 -7.87 -8.21 6.21
CA HIS A 36 -7.34 -9.40 5.55
C HIS A 36 -6.14 -9.13 4.63
N ALA A 37 -5.66 -7.89 4.54
CA ALA A 37 -4.53 -7.53 3.68
C ALA A 37 -3.25 -8.30 4.01
N LEU A 38 -3.03 -8.61 5.29
CA LEU A 38 -1.89 -9.39 5.75
C LEU A 38 -1.92 -10.84 5.22
N VAL A 39 -3.12 -11.41 5.07
CA VAL A 39 -3.30 -12.77 4.53
C VAL A 39 -3.13 -12.76 3.02
N GLU A 40 -3.78 -11.82 2.33
CA GLU A 40 -3.71 -11.70 0.86
C GLU A 40 -2.29 -11.41 0.37
N LEU A 41 -1.56 -10.52 1.05
CA LEU A 41 -0.18 -10.17 0.68
C LEU A 41 0.85 -11.16 1.25
N GLY A 42 0.46 -11.99 2.22
CA GLY A 42 1.33 -12.96 2.88
C GLY A 42 2.46 -12.33 3.68
N VAL A 43 2.23 -11.17 4.31
CA VAL A 43 3.24 -10.40 5.05
C VAL A 43 2.68 -9.80 6.33
N GLY A 44 3.57 -9.38 7.24
CA GLY A 44 3.17 -8.72 8.49
C GLY A 44 2.60 -7.31 8.29
N LYS A 45 1.84 -6.81 9.28
CA LYS A 45 1.15 -5.51 9.27
C LYS A 45 2.04 -4.33 8.84
N ASN A 46 3.26 -4.23 9.36
CA ASN A 46 4.18 -3.14 9.02
C ASN A 46 4.69 -3.24 7.58
N MET A 47 4.85 -4.46 7.06
CA MET A 47 5.23 -4.69 5.67
C MET A 47 4.10 -4.33 4.71
N VAL A 48 2.83 -4.61 5.07
CA VAL A 48 1.66 -4.14 4.30
C VAL A 48 1.71 -2.62 4.12
N ARG A 49 1.96 -1.88 5.21
CA ARG A 49 2.09 -0.41 5.17
C ARG A 49 3.28 0.03 4.31
N SER A 50 4.41 -0.66 4.40
CA SER A 50 5.58 -0.37 3.56
C SER A 50 5.34 -0.65 2.08
N ILE A 51 4.68 -1.77 1.72
CA ILE A 51 4.29 -2.09 0.34
C ILE A 51 3.41 -0.99 -0.23
N ARG A 52 2.39 -0.56 0.53
CA ARG A 52 1.51 0.56 0.14
C ARG A 52 2.32 1.82 -0.14
N HIS A 53 3.22 2.17 0.77
CA HIS A 53 4.08 3.34 0.64
C HIS A 53 4.91 3.28 -0.65
N TRP A 54 5.58 2.15 -0.94
CA TRP A 54 6.41 2.02 -2.14
C TRP A 54 5.60 2.09 -3.44
N CYS A 55 4.39 1.50 -3.47
CA CYS A 55 3.54 1.57 -4.65
C CYS A 55 3.04 3.00 -4.92
N LEU A 56 2.70 3.77 -3.88
CA LEU A 56 2.38 5.20 -4.00
C LEU A 56 3.61 6.02 -4.40
N ALA A 57 4.77 5.73 -3.82
CA ALA A 57 6.03 6.42 -4.12
C ALA A 57 6.48 6.25 -5.57
N MET A 58 6.13 5.12 -6.18
CA MET A 58 6.43 4.81 -7.58
C MET A 58 5.28 5.17 -8.53
N ASN A 59 4.26 5.89 -8.04
CA ASN A 59 3.11 6.34 -8.81
C ASN A 59 2.36 5.20 -9.53
N LEU A 60 2.35 4.00 -8.93
CA LEU A 60 1.60 2.85 -9.42
C LEU A 60 0.15 2.85 -8.90
N MET A 61 -0.12 3.63 -7.86
CA MET A 61 -1.43 3.78 -7.24
C MET A 61 -1.64 5.23 -6.82
N GLU A 62 -2.91 5.62 -6.69
CA GLU A 62 -3.31 6.92 -6.16
C GLU A 62 -4.29 6.75 -5.01
N GLU A 63 -4.21 7.63 -4.03
CA GLU A 63 -5.20 7.69 -2.96
C GLU A 63 -6.39 8.53 -3.42
N THR A 64 -7.56 7.90 -3.57
CA THR A 64 -8.82 8.63 -3.66
C THR A 64 -9.12 9.26 -2.30
N GLN A 65 -9.09 10.59 -2.24
CA GLN A 65 -9.65 11.33 -1.12
C GLN A 65 -11.17 11.36 -1.33
N GLU A 66 -11.93 10.52 -0.62
CA GLU A 66 -13.35 10.80 -0.48
C GLU A 66 -13.48 12.13 0.26
N SER A 67 -13.90 13.16 -0.46
CA SER A 67 -14.34 14.41 0.13
C SER A 67 -15.47 14.07 1.10
N ARG A 68 -15.17 14.08 2.40
CA ARG A 68 -16.18 14.05 3.45
C ARG A 68 -17.09 15.26 3.22
N SER A 69 -18.21 15.05 2.56
CA SER A 69 -19.32 15.99 2.58
C SER A 69 -19.74 16.13 4.04
N ILE A 70 -19.54 17.34 4.58
CA ILE A 70 -19.97 17.77 5.91
C ILE A 70 -21.50 17.86 5.93
#